data_AF-A0A0A8HWL2-F1
#
_entry.id   AF-A0A0A8HWL2-F1
#
_cell.length_a   1.000
_cell.length_b   1.000
_cell.length_c   1.000
_cell.angle_alpha   90.00
_cell.angle_beta   90.00
_cell.angle_gamma   90.00
#
_symmetry.space_group_name_H-M   'P 1'
#
loop_
_entity.id
_entity.type
_entity.pdbx_description
1 polymer ?
#
loop_
_entity_poly.entity_id
_entity_poly.type
_entity_poly.pdbx_seq_one_letter_code
_entity_poly.pdbx_strand_id
1 'polypeptide(L)'
;MQIPIYSKLKAKLESKGIDSISSGQIAWFVCSVGIFIIPMVYFYISNNYDQFTILFIMLFIFILNMLYIKNFFALLLLVILIFIYMKYHEFIYSFKILFFIFAPIIFIFLRAWRILITFLCGYIFLVAMVYIFELLGGFYK
;
A
#
# COMPACT_ATOMS: atom_id res chain seq x y z
N MET A 1 23.50 -5.15 6.30
CA MET A 1 23.09 -6.46 5.77
C MET A 1 22.55 -6.23 4.36
N GLN A 2 23.24 -6.68 3.30
CA GLN A 2 22.79 -6.47 1.92
C GLN A 2 22.01 -7.69 1.47
N ILE A 3 20.70 -7.54 1.26
CA ILE A 3 19.91 -8.56 0.53
C ILE A 3 20.45 -8.56 -0.92
N PRO A 4 21.00 -9.67 -1.44
CA PRO A 4 21.70 -9.66 -2.74
C PRO A 4 20.80 -9.25 -3.91
N ILE A 5 19.50 -9.56 -3.81
CA ILE A 5 18.50 -9.17 -4.82
C ILE A 5 18.25 -7.67 -4.79
N TYR A 6 18.14 -7.08 -3.59
CA TYR A 6 17.98 -5.64 -3.42
C TYR A 6 19.16 -4.86 -4.00
N SER A 7 20.40 -5.25 -3.67
CA SER A 7 21.59 -4.53 -4.13
C SER A 7 21.77 -4.62 -5.65
N LYS A 8 21.54 -5.79 -6.25
CA LYS A 8 21.58 -5.97 -7.71
C LYS A 8 20.49 -5.15 -8.42
N LEU A 9 19.27 -5.15 -7.89
CA LEU A 9 18.16 -4.40 -8.48
C LEU A 9 18.40 -2.89 -8.37
N LYS A 10 18.84 -2.40 -7.20
CA LYS A 10 19.19 -0.99 -6.99
C LYS A 10 20.27 -0.54 -7.98
N ALA A 11 21.38 -1.27 -8.09
CA ALA A 11 22.47 -0.92 -9.00
C ALA A 11 22.03 -0.89 -10.47
N LYS A 12 21.12 -1.80 -10.88
CA LYS A 12 20.56 -1.83 -12.24
C LYS A 12 19.62 -0.65 -12.53
N LEU A 13 18.95 -0.13 -11.51
CA LEU A 13 18.10 1.08 -11.63
C LEU A 13 18.97 2.35 -11.67
N GLU A 14 20.02 2.41 -10.84
CA GLU A 14 21.00 3.50 -10.88
C GLU A 14 21.74 3.55 -12.22
N SER A 15 22.11 2.39 -12.79
CA SER A 15 22.72 2.31 -14.13
C SER A 15 21.78 2.74 -15.27
N LYS A 16 20.47 2.86 -15.00
CA LYS A 16 19.46 3.39 -15.94
C LYS A 16 19.20 4.88 -15.75
N GLY A 17 19.93 5.56 -14.86
CA GLY A 17 19.82 6.99 -14.61
C GLY A 17 18.77 7.38 -13.56
N ILE A 18 18.26 6.43 -12.77
CA ILE A 18 17.37 6.72 -11.64
C ILE A 18 18.24 7.15 -10.44
N ASP A 19 17.83 8.20 -9.74
CA ASP A 19 18.54 8.67 -8.55
C ASP A 19 18.59 7.59 -7.45
N SER A 20 19.61 7.65 -6.59
CA SER A 20 19.88 6.59 -5.60
C SER A 20 18.75 6.38 -4.58
N ILE A 21 17.97 7.43 -4.29
CA ILE A 21 16.87 7.37 -3.34
C ILE A 21 15.68 6.65 -3.97
N SER A 22 15.26 7.09 -5.15
CA SER A 22 14.14 6.47 -5.88
C SER A 22 14.44 5.03 -6.25
N SER A 23 15.66 4.74 -6.70
CA SER A 23 16.09 3.36 -7.02
C SER A 23 16.12 2.47 -5.77
N GLY A 24 16.51 3.00 -4.61
CA GLY A 24 16.40 2.31 -3.32
C GLY A 24 14.96 2.00 -2.93
N GLN A 25 14.05 2.97 -3.08
CA GLN A 25 12.62 2.79 -2.77
C GLN A 25 11.96 1.74 -3.68
N ILE A 26 12.23 1.79 -4.98
CA ILE A 26 11.72 0.79 -5.94
C ILE A 26 12.28 -0.59 -5.63
N ALA A 27 13.58 -0.70 -5.35
CA ALA A 27 14.19 -1.98 -5.01
C ALA A 27 13.60 -2.56 -3.71
N TRP A 28 13.32 -1.71 -2.71
CA TRP A 28 12.66 -2.11 -1.46
C TRP A 28 11.23 -2.61 -1.69
N PHE A 29 10.46 -1.91 -2.52
CA PHE A 29 9.10 -2.31 -2.88
C PHE A 29 9.05 -3.67 -3.58
N VAL A 30 9.87 -3.86 -4.61
CA VAL A 30 9.89 -5.12 -5.34
C VAL A 30 10.36 -6.28 -4.44
N CYS A 31 11.38 -6.06 -3.61
CA CYS A 31 11.87 -7.10 -2.71
C CYS A 31 10.85 -7.47 -1.63
N SER A 32 10.17 -6.48 -1.04
CA SER A 32 9.14 -6.75 -0.03
C SER A 32 7.98 -7.53 -0.63
N VAL A 33 7.43 -7.11 -1.77
CA VAL A 33 6.37 -7.86 -2.46
C VAL A 33 6.83 -9.29 -2.77
N GLY A 34 8.02 -9.46 -3.34
CA GLY A 34 8.56 -10.77 -3.70
C GLY A 34 8.70 -11.73 -2.52
N ILE A 35 9.17 -11.25 -1.37
CA ILE A 35 9.32 -12.06 -0.15
C ILE A 35 7.95 -12.48 0.41
N PHE A 36 6.95 -11.59 0.34
CA PHE A 36 5.63 -11.86 0.93
C PHE A 36 4.71 -12.71 0.05
N ILE A 37 4.99 -12.91 -1.24
CA ILE A 37 4.17 -13.78 -2.11
C ILE A 37 4.12 -15.23 -1.59
N ILE A 38 5.26 -15.79 -1.19
CA ILE A 38 5.34 -17.19 -0.73
C ILE A 38 4.48 -17.43 0.54
N PRO A 39 4.66 -16.68 1.64
CA PRO A 39 3.81 -16.83 2.81
C PRO A 39 2.34 -16.50 2.50
N MET A 40 2.07 -15.54 1.61
CA MET A 40 0.71 -15.22 1.18
C MET A 40 -0.01 -16.41 0.56
N VAL A 41 0.62 -17.09 -0.39
CA VAL A 41 0.04 -18.28 -1.03
C VAL A 41 -0.09 -19.42 -0.03
N TYR A 42 0.92 -19.63 0.82
CA TYR A 42 0.90 -20.69 1.82
C TYR A 42 -0.25 -20.52 2.82
N PHE A 43 -0.37 -19.34 3.45
CA PHE A 43 -1.44 -19.10 4.43
C PHE A 43 -2.82 -19.09 3.77
N TYR A 44 -2.94 -18.59 2.54
CA TYR A 44 -4.20 -18.62 1.79
C TYR A 44 -4.70 -20.06 1.60
N ILE A 45 -3.82 -20.98 1.19
CA ILE A 45 -4.18 -22.39 1.02
C ILE A 45 -4.42 -23.06 2.39
N SER A 46 -3.56 -22.82 3.37
CA SER A 46 -3.65 -23.41 4.71
C SER A 46 -4.91 -23.01 5.47
N ASN A 47 -5.46 -21.82 5.20
CA ASN A 47 -6.68 -21.30 5.81
C ASN A 47 -7.92 -21.51 4.93
N ASN A 48 -7.98 -22.60 4.14
CA ASN A 48 -9.15 -22.93 3.30
C ASN A 48 -9.57 -21.79 2.34
N TYR A 49 -8.61 -21.18 1.66
CA TYR A 49 -8.85 -20.09 0.72
C TYR A 49 -9.52 -18.88 1.39
N ASP A 50 -9.09 -18.55 2.60
CA ASP A 50 -9.51 -17.35 3.32
C ASP A 50 -8.96 -16.09 2.64
N GLN A 51 -9.82 -15.27 2.05
CA GLN A 51 -9.41 -14.04 1.37
C GLN A 51 -8.91 -12.98 2.36
N PHE A 52 -9.30 -13.03 3.65
CA PHE A 52 -8.82 -12.08 4.65
C PHE A 52 -7.32 -12.23 4.92
N THR A 53 -6.80 -13.45 4.78
CA THR A 53 -5.35 -13.72 4.83
C THR A 53 -4.58 -12.95 3.75
N ILE A 54 -5.10 -12.90 2.52
CA ILE A 54 -4.52 -12.12 1.41
C ILE A 54 -4.55 -10.63 1.74
N LEU A 55 -5.70 -10.13 2.20
CA LEU A 55 -5.87 -8.73 2.61
C LEU A 55 -4.87 -8.33 3.71
N PHE A 56 -4.72 -9.17 4.74
CA PHE A 56 -3.82 -8.92 5.86
C PHE A 56 -2.36 -8.82 5.42
N ILE A 57 -1.90 -9.71 4.53
CA ILE A 57 -0.52 -9.69 4.06
C ILE A 57 -0.26 -8.51 3.12
N MET A 58 -1.21 -8.15 2.26
CA MET A 58 -1.11 -6.93 1.44
C MET A 58 -1.02 -5.66 2.28
N LEU A 59 -1.78 -5.58 3.39
CA LEU A 59 -1.69 -4.48 4.35
C LEU A 59 -0.31 -4.42 5.01
N PHE A 60 0.24 -5.58 5.36
CA PHE A 60 1.56 -5.66 5.98
C PHE A 60 2.67 -5.19 5.03
N ILE A 61 2.64 -5.63 3.76
CA ILE A 61 3.53 -5.13 2.70
C ILE A 61 3.39 -3.61 2.55
N PHE A 62 2.17 -3.10 2.55
CA PHE A 62 1.90 -1.67 2.44
C PHE A 62 2.55 -0.88 3.60
N ILE A 63 2.32 -1.30 4.83
CA ILE A 63 2.88 -0.67 6.03
C ILE A 63 4.40 -0.70 5.97
N LEU A 64 5.02 -1.83 5.63
CA LEU A 64 6.47 -1.96 5.50
C LEU A 64 7.08 -1.05 4.42
N ASN A 65 6.36 -0.82 3.32
CA ASN A 65 6.81 0.06 2.24
C ASN A 65 6.66 1.54 2.58
N MET A 66 5.67 1.88 3.41
CA MET A 66 5.37 3.24 3.81
C MET A 66 5.89 3.62 5.20
N LEU A 67 6.65 2.72 5.86
CA LEU A 67 7.20 2.84 7.22
C LEU A 67 8.38 3.84 7.28
N TYR A 68 8.12 5.06 6.83
CA TYR A 68 9.00 6.19 6.99
C TYR A 68 8.39 7.12 8.03
N ILE A 69 9.12 7.43 9.10
CA ILE A 69 8.55 8.16 10.25
C ILE A 69 7.94 9.52 9.86
N LYS A 70 8.49 10.19 8.83
CA LYS A 70 7.93 11.46 8.31
C LYS A 70 6.63 11.30 7.52
N ASN A 71 6.23 10.06 7.23
CA ASN A 71 5.00 9.69 6.52
C ASN A 71 3.93 9.13 7.48
N PHE A 72 4.19 9.11 8.79
CA PHE A 72 3.31 8.51 9.80
C PHE A 72 1.87 9.06 9.75
N PHE A 73 1.69 10.37 9.59
CA PHE A 73 0.37 10.99 9.49
C PHE A 73 -0.42 10.54 8.25
N ALA A 74 0.25 10.42 7.09
CA ALA A 74 -0.40 9.90 5.88
C ALA A 74 -0.81 8.44 6.05
N LEU A 75 0.05 7.64 6.70
CA LEU A 75 -0.21 6.23 6.97
C LEU A 75 -1.39 6.04 7.94
N LEU A 76 -1.44 6.81 9.02
CA LEU A 76 -2.52 6.77 10.01
C LEU A 76 -3.87 7.09 9.37
N LEU A 77 -3.91 8.15 8.54
CA LEU A 77 -5.11 8.55 7.81
C LEU A 77 -5.61 7.41 6.90
N LEU A 78 -4.69 6.69 6.27
CA LEU A 78 -5.01 5.59 5.38
C LEU A 78 -5.56 4.37 6.12
N VAL A 79 -5.00 4.03 7.28
CA VAL A 79 -5.51 2.94 8.13
C VAL A 79 -6.93 3.24 8.61
N ILE A 80 -7.21 4.49 9.00
CA ILE A 80 -8.56 4.93 9.36
C ILE A 80 -9.53 4.75 8.18
N LEU A 81 -9.10 5.12 6.96
CA LEU A 81 -9.92 4.91 5.75
C LEU A 81 -10.22 3.44 5.49
N ILE A 82 -9.25 2.53 5.69
CA ILE A 82 -9.46 1.09 5.55
C ILE A 82 -10.49 0.60 6.57
N PHE A 83 -10.38 1.02 7.83
CA PHE A 83 -11.32 0.61 8.87
C PHE A 83 -12.74 1.10 8.59
N ILE A 84 -12.88 2.35 8.15
CA ILE A 84 -14.16 2.92 7.72
C ILE A 84 -14.70 2.11 6.52
N TYR A 85 -13.86 1.84 5.52
CA TYR A 85 -14.20 1.06 4.33
C TYR A 85 -14.79 -0.31 4.70
N MET A 86 -14.11 -1.08 5.55
CA MET A 86 -14.54 -2.42 5.94
C MET A 86 -15.87 -2.42 6.72
N LYS A 87 -16.13 -1.38 7.51
CA LYS A 87 -17.29 -1.33 8.42
C LYS A 87 -18.58 -0.81 7.75
N TYR A 88 -18.49 0.10 6.78
CA TYR A 88 -19.67 0.78 6.22
C TYR A 88 -19.79 0.65 4.68
N HIS A 89 -19.55 -0.54 4.14
CA HIS A 89 -19.47 -0.86 2.69
C HIS A 89 -20.37 -0.01 1.76
N GLU A 90 -21.66 0.18 2.10
CA GLU A 90 -22.65 0.90 1.27
C GLU A 90 -22.72 2.42 1.50
N PHE A 91 -22.48 2.91 2.72
CA PHE A 91 -22.66 4.34 3.06
C PHE A 91 -21.52 5.24 2.55
N ILE A 92 -20.49 4.63 1.96
CA ILE A 92 -19.17 5.25 1.79
C ILE A 92 -18.92 5.77 0.36
N TYR A 93 -19.70 5.44 -0.68
CA TYR A 93 -19.34 5.87 -2.05
C TYR A 93 -19.24 7.40 -2.19
N SER A 94 -20.21 8.13 -1.62
CA SER A 94 -20.19 9.59 -1.59
C SER A 94 -19.13 10.15 -0.64
N PHE A 95 -18.91 9.52 0.52
CA PHE A 95 -17.91 9.97 1.52
C PHE A 95 -16.46 9.71 1.05
N LYS A 96 -16.22 8.63 0.29
CA LYS A 96 -14.96 8.31 -0.41
C LYS A 96 -14.55 9.44 -1.34
N ILE A 97 -15.46 9.82 -2.24
CA ILE A 97 -15.23 10.86 -3.24
C ILE A 97 -14.95 12.18 -2.54
N LEU A 98 -15.77 12.51 -1.52
CA LEU A 98 -15.61 13.72 -0.76
C LEU A 98 -14.23 13.78 -0.06
N PHE A 99 -13.87 12.74 0.68
CA PHE A 99 -12.60 12.67 1.38
C PHE A 99 -11.39 12.69 0.42
N PHE A 100 -11.51 11.98 -0.71
CA PHE A 100 -10.48 11.96 -1.75
C PHE A 100 -10.29 13.32 -2.44
N ILE A 101 -11.31 14.17 -2.49
CA ILE A 101 -11.18 15.53 -3.04
C ILE A 101 -10.64 16.49 -1.97
N PHE A 102 -11.22 16.47 -0.77
CA PHE A 102 -10.89 17.44 0.27
C PHE A 102 -9.50 17.22 0.90
N ALA A 103 -9.06 15.97 1.12
CA ALA A 103 -7.77 15.71 1.75
C ALA A 103 -6.57 16.20 0.90
N PRO A 104 -6.52 15.95 -0.43
CA PRO A 104 -5.50 16.54 -1.30
C PRO A 104 -5.51 18.06 -1.31
N ILE A 105 -6.69 18.69 -1.37
CA ILE A 105 -6.83 20.15 -1.36
C ILE A 105 -6.20 20.74 -0.08
N ILE A 106 -6.52 20.17 1.08
CA ILE A 106 -5.96 20.59 2.37
C ILE A 106 -4.43 20.45 2.36
N PHE A 107 -3.89 19.34 1.87
CA PHE A 107 -2.43 19.15 1.80
C PHE A 107 -1.73 20.09 0.81
N ILE A 108 -2.40 20.47 -0.28
CA ILE A 108 -1.91 21.49 -1.21
C ILE A 108 -1.83 22.85 -0.51
N PHE A 109 -2.89 23.25 0.21
CA PHE A 109 -2.89 24.50 0.98
C PHE A 109 -1.79 24.54 2.06
N LEU A 110 -1.58 23.42 2.75
CA LEU A 110 -0.52 23.27 3.75
C LEU A 110 0.89 23.14 3.15
N ARG A 111 1.04 23.18 1.81
CA ARG A 111 2.30 22.94 1.07
C ARG A 111 3.00 21.64 1.48
N ALA A 112 2.22 20.65 1.92
CA ALA A 112 2.72 19.38 2.44
C ALA A 112 2.90 18.35 1.31
N TRP A 113 3.65 18.72 0.25
CA TRP A 113 3.80 17.94 -0.99
C TRP A 113 4.18 16.48 -0.79
N ARG A 114 5.06 16.22 0.18
CA ARG A 114 5.49 14.86 0.52
C ARG A 114 4.34 14.01 1.09
N ILE A 115 3.55 14.59 2.01
CA ILE A 115 2.41 13.92 2.65
C ILE A 115 1.33 13.66 1.59
N LEU A 116 1.11 14.63 0.70
CA LEU A 116 0.19 14.50 -0.44
C LEU A 116 0.56 13.32 -1.35
N ILE A 117 1.81 13.25 -1.82
CA ILE A 117 2.27 12.17 -2.71
C ILE A 117 2.14 10.81 -2.02
N THR A 118 2.53 10.74 -0.75
CA THR A 118 2.42 9.51 0.06
C THR A 118 0.95 9.09 0.21
N PHE A 119 0.05 10.04 0.49
CA PHE A 119 -1.37 9.79 0.62
C PHE A 119 -1.98 9.29 -0.70
N LEU A 120 -1.67 9.93 -1.83
CA LEU A 120 -2.16 9.53 -3.15
C LEU A 120 -1.67 8.13 -3.54
N CYS A 121 -0.37 7.86 -3.38
CA CYS A 121 0.21 6.55 -3.65
C CYS A 121 -0.41 5.47 -2.76
N GLY A 122 -0.59 5.76 -1.47
CA GLY A 122 -1.23 4.84 -0.54
C GLY A 122 -2.70 4.60 -0.85
N TYR A 123 -3.42 5.63 -1.30
CA TYR A 123 -4.82 5.50 -1.66
C TYR A 123 -4.99 4.61 -2.89
N ILE A 124 -4.16 4.82 -3.93
CA ILE A 124 -4.15 3.95 -5.12
C ILE A 124 -3.89 2.50 -4.72
N PHE A 125 -2.90 2.27 -3.84
CA PHE A 125 -2.60 0.93 -3.34
C PHE A 125 -3.80 0.32 -2.60
N LEU A 126 -4.46 1.08 -1.73
CA LEU A 126 -5.64 0.65 -0.99
C LEU A 126 -6.78 0.27 -1.93
N VAL A 127 -7.08 1.10 -2.93
CA VAL A 127 -8.12 0.81 -3.93
C VAL A 127 -7.79 -0.48 -4.68
N ALA A 128 -6.53 -0.65 -5.12
CA ALA A 128 -6.10 -1.87 -5.79
C ALA A 128 -6.23 -3.11 -4.89
N MET A 129 -5.85 -2.99 -3.63
CA MET A 129 -5.94 -4.06 -2.63
C MET A 129 -7.39 -4.49 -2.37
N VAL A 130 -8.27 -3.52 -2.17
CA VAL A 130 -9.71 -3.75 -2.00
C VAL A 130 -10.31 -4.41 -3.24
N TYR A 131 -9.97 -3.91 -4.43
CA TYR A 131 -10.46 -4.47 -5.68
C TYR A 131 -10.02 -5.93 -5.89
N ILE A 132 -8.76 -6.25 -5.55
CA ILE A 132 -8.27 -7.64 -5.57
C ILE A 132 -9.05 -8.50 -4.57
N PHE A 133 -9.33 -8.00 -3.37
CA PHE A 133 -10.12 -8.71 -2.37
C PHE A 133 -11.56 -8.96 -2.82
N GLU A 134 -12.21 -7.98 -3.44
CA GLU A 134 -13.54 -8.12 -4.07
C GLU A 134 -13.54 -9.17 -5.18
N LEU A 135 -12.57 -9.10 -6.11
CA LEU A 135 -12.42 -10.06 -7.21
C LEU A 135 -12.24 -11.51 -6.74
N LEU A 136 -11.57 -11.69 -5.60
CA LEU A 136 -11.38 -13.00 -5.01
C LEU A 136 -12.63 -13.52 -4.29
N GLY A 137 -13.70 -12.72 -4.18
CA GLY A 137 -14.96 -13.09 -3.55
C GLY A 137 -15.02 -12.77 -2.05
N GLY A 138 -14.19 -11.84 -1.56
CA GLY A 138 -14.02 -11.56 -0.13
C GLY A 138 -15.28 -11.09 0.63
N PHE A 139 -16.27 -10.52 -0.06
CA PHE A 139 -17.53 -10.07 0.53
C PHE A 139 -18.71 -11.02 0.31
N TYR A 140 -18.53 -12.11 -0.43
CA TYR A 140 -19.61 -13.01 -0.86
C TYR A 140 -19.46 -14.44 -0.29
N LYS A 141 -18.80 -14.58 0.86
CA LYS A 141 -18.77 -15.81 1.67
C LYS A 141 -19.64 -15.65 2.92
#